data_AF-A0AB40CFP6-F1
#
_entry.id   AF-A0AB40CFP6-F1
#
_cell.length_a   1.000
_cell.length_b   1.000
_cell.length_c   1.000
_cell.angle_alpha   90.00
_cell.angle_beta   90.00
_cell.angle_gamma   90.00
#
_symmetry.space_group_name_H-M   'P 1'
#
loop_
_entity.id
_entity.type
_entity.pdbx_description
1 polymer ?
#
loop_
_entity_poly.entity_id
_entity_poly.type
_entity_poly.pdbx_seq_one_letter_code
_entity_poly.pdbx_strand_id
1 'polypeptide(L)'
;MDYVFNNETEARTFSKVHGWETENVEEIALKISALPKASGTHKRITVITQGSDPVVVAEDGRLKLFPVILLPPKEKLVNTNGAGDAFIGGLLSQLVQ
;
A
#
# COMPACT_ATOMS: atom_id res chain seq x y z
N MET A 1 -10.32 -3.59 -10.79
CA MET A 1 -9.28 -4.02 -9.84
C MET A 1 -9.79 -3.84 -8.43
N ASP A 2 -9.77 -4.93 -7.68
CA ASP A 2 -10.24 -5.02 -6.29
C ASP A 2 -9.14 -4.63 -5.30
N TYR A 3 -7.90 -5.05 -5.54
CA TYR A 3 -6.73 -4.71 -4.74
C TYR A 3 -5.74 -3.90 -5.58
N VAL A 4 -5.10 -2.91 -4.95
CA VAL A 4 -4.01 -2.14 -5.53
C VAL A 4 -2.87 -2.09 -4.51
N PHE A 5 -1.71 -2.63 -4.88
CA PHE A 5 -0.51 -2.65 -4.05
C PHE A 5 0.55 -1.75 -4.66
N ASN A 6 1.20 -0.90 -3.85
CA ASN A 6 2.31 -0.06 -4.27
C ASN A 6 3.26 0.21 -3.09
N ASN A 7 4.44 0.77 -3.37
CA ASN A 7 5.24 1.49 -2.38
C ASN A 7 4.94 3.01 -2.39
N GLU A 8 5.51 3.73 -1.41
CA GLU A 8 5.33 5.16 -1.23
C GLU A 8 5.83 6.00 -2.42
N THR A 9 6.87 5.55 -3.12
CA THR A 9 7.45 6.28 -4.26
C THR A 9 6.55 6.15 -5.49
N GLU A 10 6.03 4.95 -5.74
CA GLU A 10 5.05 4.69 -6.78
C GLU A 10 3.74 5.47 -6.52
N ALA A 11 3.28 5.48 -5.28
CA ALA A 11 2.09 6.22 -4.87
C ALA A 11 2.22 7.74 -5.10
N ARG A 12 3.35 8.34 -4.71
CA ARG A 12 3.63 9.76 -4.95
C ARG A 12 3.73 10.07 -6.44
N THR A 13 4.39 9.22 -7.21
CA THR A 13 4.43 9.33 -8.67
C THR A 13 3.03 9.28 -9.27
N PHE A 14 2.20 8.34 -8.81
CA PHE A 14 0.82 8.20 -9.26
C PHE A 14 0.00 9.46 -8.98
N SER A 15 0.12 10.00 -7.76
CA SER A 15 -0.53 11.25 -7.35
C SER A 15 -0.15 12.42 -8.25
N LYS A 16 1.16 12.56 -8.55
CA LYS A 16 1.68 13.59 -9.45
C LYS A 16 1.11 13.47 -10.86
N VAL A 17 1.11 12.26 -11.43
CA VAL A 17 0.58 12.02 -12.79
C VAL A 17 -0.94 12.24 -12.85
N HIS A 18 -1.67 11.99 -11.76
CA HIS A 18 -3.10 12.24 -11.66
C HIS A 18 -3.47 13.68 -11.29
N GLY A 19 -2.47 14.57 -11.09
CA GLY A 19 -2.71 15.97 -10.75
C GLY A 19 -3.38 16.17 -9.39
N TRP A 20 -3.15 15.27 -8.44
CA TRP A 20 -3.78 15.35 -7.11
C TRP A 20 -3.07 16.28 -6.13
N GLU A 21 -1.90 16.79 -6.50
CA GLU A 21 -1.13 17.81 -5.78
C GLU A 21 -0.87 17.48 -4.30
N THR A 22 -0.79 16.18 -3.96
CA THR A 22 -0.50 15.69 -2.61
C THR A 22 0.61 14.65 -2.65
N GLU A 23 1.48 14.68 -1.65
CA GLU A 23 2.44 13.61 -1.38
C GLU A 23 2.10 12.82 -0.12
N ASN A 24 0.96 13.11 0.52
CA ASN A 24 0.50 12.38 1.69
C ASN A 24 0.02 10.99 1.28
N VAL A 25 0.74 9.95 1.71
CA VAL A 25 0.47 8.56 1.30
C VAL A 25 -0.91 8.07 1.76
N GLU A 26 -1.41 8.54 2.89
CA GLU A 26 -2.75 8.21 3.40
C GLU A 26 -3.85 8.84 2.53
N GLU A 27 -3.70 10.11 2.16
CA GLU A 27 -4.62 10.80 1.26
C GLU A 27 -4.62 10.15 -0.14
N ILE A 28 -3.43 9.79 -0.64
CA ILE A 28 -3.26 9.09 -1.92
C ILE A 28 -3.96 7.73 -1.86
N ALA A 29 -3.77 6.96 -0.78
CA ALA A 29 -4.42 5.65 -0.62
C ALA A 29 -5.95 5.76 -0.67
N LEU A 30 -6.51 6.75 0.04
CA LEU A 30 -7.95 7.06 0.00
C LEU A 30 -8.42 7.40 -1.41
N LYS A 31 -7.73 8.33 -2.09
CA LYS A 31 -8.06 8.73 -3.47
C LYS A 31 -8.02 7.54 -4.44
N ILE A 32 -7.00 6.68 -4.37
CA ILE A 32 -6.91 5.46 -5.18
C ILE A 32 -8.09 4.52 -4.85
N SER A 33 -8.41 4.31 -3.58
CA SER A 33 -9.51 3.42 -3.17
C SER A 33 -10.87 3.90 -3.72
N ALA A 34 -11.03 5.21 -3.91
CA ALA A 34 -12.25 5.83 -4.41
C ALA A 34 -12.34 5.94 -5.94
N LEU A 35 -11.28 5.62 -6.70
CA LEU A 35 -11.33 5.69 -8.16
C LEU A 35 -12.48 4.84 -8.73
N PRO A 36 -13.10 5.23 -9.87
CA PRO A 36 -14.16 4.44 -10.48
C PRO A 36 -13.77 2.98 -10.68
N LYS A 37 -14.72 2.06 -10.43
CA LYS A 37 -14.53 0.62 -10.55
C LYS A 37 -15.69 0.02 -11.33
N ALA A 38 -15.37 -0.60 -12.48
CA ALA A 38 -16.37 -1.09 -13.42
C ALA A 38 -17.22 -2.26 -12.91
N SER A 39 -16.68 -3.10 -12.03
CA SER A 39 -17.35 -4.34 -11.61
C SER A 39 -18.59 -4.12 -10.75
N GLY A 40 -18.73 -2.96 -10.09
CA GLY A 40 -19.82 -2.68 -9.13
C GLY A 40 -19.82 -3.56 -7.87
N THR A 41 -18.97 -4.58 -7.82
CA THR A 41 -18.84 -5.56 -6.74
C THR A 41 -17.57 -5.32 -5.93
N HIS A 42 -17.65 -5.44 -4.60
CA HIS A 42 -16.59 -5.21 -3.61
C HIS A 42 -15.97 -3.80 -3.68
N LYS A 43 -15.57 -3.23 -2.55
CA LYS A 43 -14.85 -1.95 -2.56
C LYS A 43 -13.40 -2.18 -3.01
N ARG A 44 -12.75 -1.15 -3.58
CA ARG A 44 -11.31 -1.25 -3.87
C ARG A 44 -10.55 -1.10 -2.55
N ILE A 45 -9.60 -1.99 -2.30
CA ILE A 45 -8.65 -1.92 -1.21
C ILE A 45 -7.30 -1.47 -1.77
N THR A 46 -6.79 -0.35 -1.27
CA THR A 46 -5.44 0.14 -1.60
C THR A 46 -4.51 -0.16 -0.45
N VAL A 47 -3.36 -0.77 -0.71
CA VAL A 47 -2.32 -1.08 0.27
C VAL A 47 -1.01 -0.44 -0.19
N ILE A 48 -0.41 0.41 0.65
CA ILE A 48 0.85 1.09 0.35
C ILE A 48 1.88 0.77 1.43
N THR A 49 2.98 0.11 1.02
CA THR A 49 4.13 -0.14 1.90
C THR A 49 5.04 1.08 1.96
N GLN A 50 5.76 1.28 3.07
CA GLN A 50 6.59 2.46 3.30
C GLN A 50 7.96 2.12 3.94
N GLY A 51 8.61 1.06 3.47
CA GLY A 51 9.85 0.58 4.09
C GLY A 51 9.64 0.20 5.57
N SER A 52 10.23 0.98 6.49
CA SER A 52 10.09 0.80 7.94
C SER A 52 8.88 1.53 8.55
N ASP A 53 8.25 2.43 7.80
CA ASP A 53 7.07 3.17 8.26
C ASP A 53 5.81 2.30 8.14
N PRO A 54 4.72 2.64 8.85
CA PRO A 54 3.50 1.84 8.83
C PRO A 54 2.95 1.61 7.42
N VAL A 55 2.47 0.39 7.16
CA VAL A 55 1.73 0.09 5.93
C VAL A 55 0.37 0.79 5.99
N VAL A 56 0.03 1.52 4.92
CA VAL A 56 -1.24 2.22 4.79
C VAL A 56 -2.23 1.35 4.06
N VAL A 57 -3.41 1.14 4.63
CA VAL A 57 -4.52 0.43 3.99
C VAL A 57 -5.73 1.34 3.92
N ALA A 58 -6.27 1.55 2.72
CA ALA A 58 -7.47 2.33 2.49
C ALA A 58 -8.57 1.47 1.87
N GLU A 59 -9.76 1.50 2.48
CA GLU A 59 -10.95 0.80 2.01
C GLU A 59 -12.20 1.60 2.44
N ASP A 60 -13.13 1.81 1.51
CA ASP A 60 -14.44 2.43 1.79
C ASP A 60 -14.35 3.76 2.55
N GLY A 61 -13.40 4.62 2.15
CA GLY A 61 -13.17 5.92 2.78
C GLY A 61 -12.51 5.86 4.16
N ARG A 62 -12.08 4.67 4.62
CA ARG A 62 -11.42 4.47 5.91
C ARG A 62 -9.95 4.13 5.72
N LEU A 63 -9.13 4.62 6.64
CA LEU A 63 -7.71 4.32 6.73
C LEU A 63 -7.42 3.38 7.89
N LYS A 64 -6.48 2.47 7.68
CA LYS A 64 -5.88 1.63 8.71
C LYS A 64 -4.37 1.68 8.52
N LEU A 65 -3.64 1.92 9.61
CA LEU A 65 -2.19 1.91 9.63
C LEU A 65 -1.71 0.66 10.36
N PHE A 66 -0.80 -0.09 9.73
CA PHE A 66 -0.21 -1.29 10.30
C PHE A 66 1.28 -1.04 10.54
N PRO A 67 1.70 -0.81 11.80
CA PRO A 67 3.11 -0.58 12.12
C PRO A 67 3.98 -1.77 11.69
N VAL A 68 5.11 -1.47 11.06
CA VAL A 68 6.12 -2.48 10.73
C VAL A 68 6.94 -2.78 11.98
N ILE A 69 7.10 -4.06 12.31
CA ILE A 69 8.00 -4.49 13.37
C ILE A 69 9.43 -4.28 12.88
N LEU A 70 10.14 -3.34 13.49
CA LEU A 70 11.53 -3.07 13.14
C LEU A 70 12.41 -4.28 13.43
N LEU A 71 13.41 -4.51 12.58
CA LEU A 71 14.41 -5.57 12.73
C LEU A 71 15.69 -5.03 13.40
N PRO A 72 15.93 -5.31 14.69
CA PRO A 72 17.20 -5.03 15.34
C PRO A 72 18.18 -6.22 15.31
N PRO A 73 19.50 -5.98 15.21
CA PRO A 73 20.17 -4.73 14.81
C PRO A 73 20.12 -4.50 13.28
N LYS A 74 20.35 -3.27 12.82
CA LYS A 74 20.37 -2.90 11.39
C LYS A 74 21.32 -3.77 10.55
N GLU A 75 22.35 -4.35 11.16
CA GLU A 75 23.28 -5.28 10.50
C GLU A 75 22.61 -6.55 9.96
N LYS A 76 21.43 -6.92 10.50
CA LYS A 76 20.63 -8.04 9.98
C LYS A 76 19.84 -7.69 8.72
N LEU A 77 19.71 -6.40 8.39
CA LEU A 77 19.17 -5.95 7.11
C LEU A 77 20.27 -6.04 6.04
N VAL A 78 20.49 -7.26 5.55
CA VAL A 78 21.49 -7.55 4.51
C VAL A 78 21.04 -7.05 3.14
N ASN A 79 19.73 -7.12 2.85
CA ASN A 79 19.15 -6.73 1.57
C ASN A 79 17.65 -6.41 1.72
N THR A 80 17.17 -5.37 1.05
CA THR A 80 15.74 -5.00 0.98
C THR A 80 15.11 -5.27 -0.38
N ASN A 81 15.90 -5.70 -1.37
CA ASN A 81 15.37 -6.11 -2.67
C ASN A 81 14.40 -7.27 -2.50
N GLY A 82 13.20 -7.14 -3.08
CA GLY A 82 12.15 -8.14 -2.97
C GLY A 82 11.33 -8.09 -1.67
N ALA A 83 11.59 -7.13 -0.77
CA ALA A 83 10.77 -6.97 0.45
C ALA A 83 9.29 -6.71 0.11
N GLY A 84 9.01 -5.91 -0.93
CA GLY A 84 7.65 -5.69 -1.43
C GLY A 84 7.01 -6.96 -1.99
N ASP A 85 7.74 -7.73 -2.79
CA ASP A 85 7.26 -9.00 -3.36
C ASP A 85 6.95 -10.03 -2.26
N ALA A 86 7.84 -10.14 -1.27
CA ALA A 86 7.65 -11.02 -0.12
C ALA A 86 6.44 -10.59 0.74
N PHE A 87 6.26 -9.27 0.94
CA PHE A 87 5.10 -8.73 1.65
C PHE A 87 3.79 -9.10 0.95
N ILE A 88 3.71 -8.88 -0.37
CA ILE A 88 2.51 -9.26 -1.16
C ILE A 88 2.33 -10.78 -1.14
N GLY A 89 3.39 -11.56 -1.27
CA GLY A 89 3.33 -13.03 -1.18
C GLY A 89 2.73 -13.51 0.15
N GLY A 90 3.18 -12.93 1.27
CA GLY A 90 2.63 -13.20 2.60
C GLY A 90 1.14 -12.86 2.71
N LEU A 91 0.74 -11.68 2.24
CA LEU A 91 -0.65 -11.25 2.26
C LEU A 91 -1.55 -12.17 1.41
N LEU A 92 -1.14 -12.46 0.17
CA LEU A 92 -1.90 -13.31 -0.74
C LEU A 92 -2.06 -14.72 -0.18
N SER A 93 -1.04 -15.26 0.52
CA SER A 93 -1.11 -16.57 1.16
C SER A 93 -2.23 -16.70 2.20
N GLN A 94 -2.58 -15.60 2.87
CA GLN A 94 -3.67 -15.56 3.85
C GLN A 94 -5.00 -15.19 3.20
N LEU A 95 -4.98 -14.44 2.10
CA LEU A 95 -6.20 -14.03 1.39
C LEU A 95 -6.91 -15.20 0.68
N VAL A 96 -6.15 -16.21 0.23
CA VAL A 96 -6.68 -17.35 -0.53
C VAL A 96 -7.05 -18.57 0.31
N GLN A 97 -6.98 -18.46 1.64
CA GLN A 97 -7.42 -19.52 2.56
C GLN A 97 -8.94 -19.63 2.59
#